data_AF-A0A963F888-F1
#
_entry.id   AF-A0A963F888-F1
#
_cell.length_a   1.000
_cell.length_b   1.000
_cell.length_c   1.000
_cell.angle_alpha   90.00
_cell.angle_beta   90.00
_cell.angle_gamma   90.00
#
_symmetry.space_group_name_H-M   'P 1'
#
loop_
_entity.id
_entity.type
_entity.pdbx_description
1 polymer ?
#
loop_
_entity_poly.entity_id
_entity_poly.type
_entity_poly.pdbx_seq_one_letter_code
_entity_poly.pdbx_strand_id
1 'polypeptide(L)'
;MTDSSSITPVGLDDGYAYTKVALPDGRLIVIPSRARVGRSGVTWIHQGRQRIFEYETEGTCYSVGAVDGEATHFEGYPFSGLNRAIVQHALQQAGLGGQTLHAVSGLPVSAFYLQDGSQRHNTLEKKRMSLKQSVQPIG
;
A
#
# COMPACT_ATOMS: atom_id res chain seq x y z
N MET A 1 -27.95 20.11 -1.93
CA MET A 1 -27.68 19.06 -0.94
C MET A 1 -26.40 18.40 -1.38
N THR A 2 -25.27 18.75 -0.75
CA THR A 2 -23.96 18.19 -1.08
C THR A 2 -23.88 16.76 -0.57
N ASP A 3 -23.56 15.87 -1.51
CA ASP A 3 -23.35 14.43 -1.33
C ASP A 3 -22.55 14.15 -0.06
N SER A 4 -23.11 13.34 0.85
CA SER A 4 -22.31 12.76 1.91
C SER A 4 -21.27 11.87 1.22
N SER A 5 -19.99 12.28 1.21
CA SER A 5 -18.90 11.44 0.72
C SER A 5 -19.01 10.07 1.39
N SER A 6 -19.51 9.07 0.68
CA SER A 6 -19.67 7.72 1.19
C SER A 6 -18.27 7.17 1.49
N ILE A 7 -18.04 6.75 2.73
CA ILE A 7 -16.76 6.16 3.13
C ILE A 7 -16.78 4.68 2.72
N THR A 8 -15.82 4.26 1.90
CA THR A 8 -15.72 2.86 1.45
C THR A 8 -14.91 2.05 2.46
N PRO A 9 -15.48 1.04 3.15
CA PRO A 9 -14.72 0.16 4.01
C PRO A 9 -13.89 -0.82 3.17
N VAL A 10 -12.63 -1.04 3.55
CA VAL A 10 -11.72 -1.95 2.84
C VAL A 10 -10.92 -2.81 3.82
N GLY A 11 -10.76 -4.09 3.49
CA GLY A 11 -9.82 -4.98 4.17
C GLY A 11 -8.48 -4.97 3.43
N LEU A 12 -7.38 -4.74 4.16
CA LEU A 12 -6.03 -4.67 3.62
C LEU A 12 -5.13 -5.71 4.31
N ASP A 13 -4.68 -6.71 3.57
CA ASP A 13 -3.60 -7.61 3.99
C ASP A 13 -2.35 -7.29 3.16
N ASP A 14 -1.47 -6.46 3.70
CA ASP A 14 -0.30 -5.90 3.03
C ASP A 14 1.00 -6.61 3.44
N GLY A 15 0.95 -7.95 3.45
CA GLY A 15 2.07 -8.81 3.78
C GLY A 15 3.27 -8.71 2.82
N TYR A 16 4.36 -9.39 3.19
CA TYR A 16 5.65 -9.28 2.50
C TYR A 16 5.64 -9.80 1.06
N ALA A 17 4.89 -10.87 0.75
CA ALA A 17 4.86 -11.45 -0.60
C ALA A 17 3.79 -10.82 -1.49
N TYR A 18 2.63 -10.53 -0.92
CA TYR A 18 1.46 -10.04 -1.64
C TYR A 18 0.66 -9.07 -0.79
N THR A 19 0.20 -7.99 -1.42
CA THR A 19 -0.80 -7.07 -0.89
C THR A 19 -2.17 -7.42 -1.46
N LYS A 20 -3.15 -7.61 -0.58
CA LYS A 20 -4.52 -7.97 -0.93
C LYS A 20 -5.48 -6.89 -0.45
N VAL A 21 -6.46 -6.57 -1.28
CA VAL A 21 -7.53 -5.63 -0.97
C VAL A 21 -8.86 -6.34 -1.14
N ALA A 22 -9.61 -6.47 -0.04
CA ALA A 22 -10.96 -7.01 -0.01
C ALA A 22 -11.98 -5.88 0.01
N LEU A 23 -12.94 -5.93 -0.92
CA LEU A 23 -13.97 -4.91 -1.10
C LEU A 23 -15.36 -5.40 -0.64
N PRO A 24 -16.28 -4.48 -0.30
CA PRO A 24 -17.63 -4.84 0.18
C PRO A 24 -18.49 -5.58 -0.85
N ASP A 25 -18.19 -5.40 -2.13
CA ASP A 25 -18.86 -6.08 -3.25
C ASP A 25 -18.34 -7.52 -3.48
N GLY A 26 -17.46 -8.01 -2.61
CA GLY A 26 -16.87 -9.35 -2.69
C GLY A 26 -15.67 -9.44 -3.62
N ARG A 27 -15.27 -8.36 -4.31
CA ARG A 27 -14.04 -8.37 -5.10
C ARG A 27 -12.81 -8.47 -4.20
N LEU A 28 -11.85 -9.26 -4.66
CA LEU A 28 -10.53 -9.40 -4.07
C LEU A 28 -9.48 -9.03 -5.10
N ILE A 29 -8.66 -8.02 -4.80
CA ILE A 29 -7.50 -7.63 -5.60
C ILE A 29 -6.26 -8.16 -4.91
N VAL A 30 -5.35 -8.76 -5.67
CA VAL A 30 -4.08 -9.29 -5.17
C VAL A 30 -2.96 -8.81 -6.09
N ILE A 31 -1.98 -8.11 -5.53
CA ILE A 31 -0.77 -7.72 -6.24
C ILE A 31 0.47 -8.27 -5.52
N PRO A 32 1.57 -8.58 -6.23
CA PRO A 32 2.84 -8.82 -5.59
C PRO A 32 3.28 -7.60 -4.78
N SER A 33 3.78 -7.82 -3.57
CA SER A 33 4.40 -6.77 -2.77
C SER A 33 5.79 -6.48 -3.31
N ARG A 34 5.85 -5.77 -4.43
CA ARG A 34 7.07 -5.52 -5.19
C ARG A 34 7.17 -4.08 -5.62
N ALA A 35 8.20 -3.41 -5.11
CA ALA A 35 8.56 -2.05 -5.47
C ALA A 35 10.07 -1.85 -5.29
N ARG A 36 10.61 -0.77 -5.85
CA ARG A 36 11.98 -0.32 -5.63
C ARG A 36 12.04 1.17 -5.34
N VAL A 37 13.07 1.60 -4.63
CA VAL A 37 13.34 3.03 -4.40
C VAL A 37 13.84 3.67 -5.69
N GLY A 38 13.41 4.90 -5.93
CA GLY A 38 13.77 5.68 -7.11
C GLY A 38 12.80 5.52 -8.28
N ARG A 39 13.03 6.36 -9.28
CA ARG A 39 12.29 6.31 -10.55
C ARG A 39 12.79 5.17 -11.42
N SER A 40 11.89 4.60 -12.20
CA SER A 40 12.24 3.52 -13.10
C SER A 40 12.93 4.03 -14.36
N GLY A 41 12.66 5.28 -14.76
CA GLY A 41 13.21 5.89 -15.98
C GLY A 41 12.78 5.17 -17.26
N VAL A 42 11.75 4.31 -17.20
CA VAL A 42 11.27 3.52 -18.34
C VAL A 42 10.21 4.33 -19.06
N THR A 43 10.55 4.84 -20.23
CA THR A 43 9.59 5.40 -21.19
C THR A 43 8.97 4.25 -21.98
N TRP A 44 7.65 4.09 -21.90
CA TRP A 44 6.95 3.08 -22.69
C TRP A 44 7.02 3.45 -24.17
N ILE A 45 7.58 2.57 -25.00
CA ILE A 45 7.48 2.69 -26.45
C ILE A 45 6.02 2.36 -26.82
N HIS A 46 5.37 3.26 -27.55
CA HIS A 46 3.97 3.16 -27.97
C HIS A 46 3.62 1.73 -28.42
N GLN A 47 2.61 1.13 -27.75
CA GLN A 47 2.06 -0.25 -27.84
C GLN A 47 2.38 -1.19 -26.66
N GLY A 48 3.32 -0.86 -25.76
CA GLY A 48 3.50 -1.61 -24.51
C GLY A 48 2.42 -1.30 -23.47
N ARG A 49 1.83 -2.32 -22.82
CA ARG A 49 1.02 -2.09 -21.60
C ARG A 49 1.93 -1.60 -20.49
N GLN A 50 1.60 -0.46 -19.89
CA GLN A 50 2.28 0.05 -18.69
C GLN A 50 2.15 -0.96 -17.55
N ARG A 51 3.29 -1.36 -16.99
CA ARG A 51 3.41 -2.34 -15.89
C ARG A 51 4.23 -1.82 -14.72
N ILE A 52 4.75 -0.61 -14.82
CA ILE A 52 5.52 0.08 -13.78
C ILE A 52 4.84 1.42 -13.53
N PHE A 53 4.61 1.72 -12.26
CA PHE A 53 3.93 2.91 -11.78
C PHE A 53 4.81 3.58 -10.74
N GLU A 54 4.91 4.90 -10.80
CA GLU A 54 5.76 5.66 -9.88
C GLU A 54 4.91 6.39 -8.85
N TYR A 55 5.37 6.40 -7.61
CA TYR A 55 4.70 7.03 -6.48
C TYR A 55 5.70 7.82 -5.65
N GLU A 56 5.28 8.98 -5.14
CA GLU A 56 6.04 9.76 -4.16
C GLU A 56 5.38 9.67 -2.79
N THR A 57 6.17 9.41 -1.75
CA THR A 57 5.73 9.57 -0.36
C THR A 57 6.91 10.03 0.48
N GLU A 58 6.67 11.01 1.36
CA GLU A 58 7.73 11.63 2.19
C GLU A 58 8.95 12.10 1.36
N GLY A 59 8.72 12.69 0.18
CA GLY A 59 9.77 13.19 -0.71
C GLY A 59 10.63 12.10 -1.38
N THR A 60 10.29 10.82 -1.20
CA THR A 60 10.98 9.70 -1.83
C THR A 60 10.11 9.08 -2.93
N CYS A 61 10.69 8.90 -4.12
CA CYS A 61 10.04 8.20 -5.22
C CYS A 61 10.20 6.69 -5.09
N TYR A 62 9.16 5.95 -5.48
CA TYR A 62 9.12 4.49 -5.52
C TYR A 62 8.53 4.03 -6.85
N SER A 63 9.09 2.99 -7.45
CA SER A 63 8.54 2.33 -8.63
C SER A 63 7.90 1.00 -8.21
N VAL A 64 6.64 0.77 -8.57
CA VAL A 64 5.83 -0.40 -8.18
C VAL A 64 5.41 -1.19 -9.42
N GLY A 65 5.32 -2.51 -9.31
CA GLY A 65 4.83 -3.39 -10.38
C GLY A 65 5.91 -4.31 -10.95
N ALA A 66 6.07 -4.35 -12.28
CA ALA A 66 7.04 -5.18 -12.98
C ALA A 66 8.48 -4.63 -12.89
N VAL A 67 8.95 -4.39 -11.67
CA VAL A 67 10.32 -3.98 -11.33
C VAL A 67 11.10 -5.17 -10.77
N ASP A 68 12.42 -5.08 -10.78
CA ASP A 68 13.24 -5.86 -9.83
C ASP A 68 13.10 -5.18 -8.46
N GLY A 69 12.52 -5.90 -7.50
CA GLY A 69 11.99 -5.32 -6.27
C GLY A 69 12.95 -5.44 -5.10
N GLU A 70 12.85 -4.48 -4.18
CA GLU A 70 13.55 -4.52 -2.91
C GLU A 70 12.98 -5.62 -2.00
N ALA A 71 13.82 -6.10 -1.07
CA ALA A 71 13.37 -7.04 -0.05
C ALA A 71 12.29 -6.40 0.83
N THR A 72 11.14 -7.04 0.94
CA THR A 72 10.04 -6.62 1.82
C THR A 72 10.06 -7.30 3.18
N HIS A 73 10.84 -8.36 3.35
CA HIS A 73 10.94 -9.12 4.60
C HIS A 73 11.90 -8.47 5.59
N PHE A 74 11.52 -7.31 6.12
CA PHE A 74 12.24 -6.61 7.18
C PHE A 74 11.26 -6.02 8.20
N GLU A 75 11.71 -5.84 9.44
CA GLU A 75 10.86 -5.40 10.57
C GLU A 75 10.16 -4.06 10.30
N GLY A 76 10.85 -3.13 9.64
CA GLY A 76 10.33 -1.80 9.32
C GLY A 76 9.34 -1.73 8.16
N TYR A 77 9.15 -2.82 7.41
CA TYR A 77 8.37 -2.79 6.16
C TYR A 77 6.95 -2.25 6.34
N PRO A 78 6.15 -2.68 7.34
CA PRO A 78 4.77 -2.21 7.47
C PRO A 78 4.61 -0.70 7.70
N PHE A 79 5.68 0.00 8.02
CA PHE A 79 5.69 1.45 8.27
C PHE A 79 6.42 2.23 7.17
N SER A 80 7.04 1.53 6.21
CA SER A 80 7.94 2.09 5.21
C SER A 80 7.20 2.76 4.05
N GLY A 81 7.89 3.67 3.35
CA GLY A 81 7.38 4.23 2.09
C GLY A 81 7.20 3.18 0.99
N LEU A 82 7.98 2.09 1.02
CA LEU A 82 7.83 0.95 0.12
C LEU A 82 6.44 0.31 0.27
N ASN A 83 6.04 0.02 1.52
CA ASN A 83 4.71 -0.53 1.83
C ASN A 83 3.60 0.45 1.42
N ARG A 84 3.73 1.74 1.74
CA ARG A 84 2.74 2.75 1.35
C ARG A 84 2.56 2.85 -0.16
N ALA A 85 3.65 2.85 -0.93
CA ALA A 85 3.59 2.88 -2.39
C ALA A 85 2.89 1.63 -2.96
N ILE A 86 3.20 0.43 -2.43
CA ILE A 86 2.55 -0.81 -2.84
C ILE A 86 1.05 -0.80 -2.48
N VAL A 87 0.69 -0.38 -1.28
CA VAL A 87 -0.71 -0.27 -0.83
C VAL A 87 -1.47 0.71 -1.72
N GLN A 88 -0.90 1.88 -1.99
CA GLN A 88 -1.50 2.87 -2.89
C GLN A 88 -1.73 2.29 -4.29
N HIS A 89 -0.75 1.55 -4.81
CA HIS A 89 -0.90 0.86 -6.09
C HIS A 89 -2.05 -0.15 -6.06
N ALA A 90 -2.16 -0.98 -5.02
CA ALA A 90 -3.23 -1.95 -4.88
C ALA A 90 -4.62 -1.28 -4.84
N LEU A 91 -4.77 -0.18 -4.09
CA LEU A 91 -6.01 0.58 -4.01
C LEU A 91 -6.40 1.20 -5.36
N GLN A 92 -5.44 1.67 -6.14
CA GLN A 92 -5.69 2.16 -7.50
C GLN A 92 -6.10 1.04 -8.46
N GLN A 93 -5.44 -0.12 -8.40
CA GLN A 93 -5.85 -1.30 -9.18
C GLN A 93 -7.26 -1.78 -8.79
N ALA A 94 -7.71 -1.51 -7.57
CA ALA A 94 -9.06 -1.79 -7.11
C ALA A 94 -10.12 -0.78 -7.61
N GLY A 95 -9.72 0.32 -8.25
CA GLY A 95 -10.60 1.39 -8.72
C GLY A 95 -11.02 2.37 -7.63
N LEU A 96 -10.26 2.47 -6.54
CA LEU A 96 -10.60 3.30 -5.37
C LEU A 96 -9.96 4.71 -5.41
N GLY A 97 -9.39 5.12 -6.54
CA GLY A 97 -8.80 6.44 -6.69
C GLY A 97 -9.81 7.56 -6.39
N GLY A 98 -9.41 8.55 -5.59
CA GLY A 98 -10.24 9.69 -5.23
C GLY A 98 -11.34 9.42 -4.18
N GLN A 99 -11.46 8.20 -3.66
CA GLN A 99 -12.43 7.86 -2.63
C GLN A 99 -11.89 8.04 -1.22
N THR A 100 -12.79 8.34 -0.27
CA THR A 100 -12.49 8.29 1.17
C THR A 100 -12.64 6.86 1.66
N LEU A 101 -11.59 6.29 2.27
CA LEU A 101 -11.57 4.89 2.68
C LEU A 101 -11.55 4.75 4.20
N HIS A 102 -12.25 3.73 4.72
CA HIS A 102 -12.06 3.21 6.06
C HIS A 102 -11.34 1.86 5.98
N ALA A 103 -10.01 1.90 6.14
CA ALA A 103 -9.17 0.72 5.97
C ALA A 103 -8.94 -0.02 7.29
N VAL A 104 -9.08 -1.35 7.24
CA VAL A 104 -8.64 -2.27 8.30
C VAL A 104 -7.43 -3.04 7.78
N SER A 105 -6.32 -2.98 8.51
CA SER A 105 -5.06 -3.66 8.18
C SER A 105 -4.48 -4.38 9.39
N GLY A 106 -3.64 -5.38 9.12
CA GLY A 106 -2.96 -6.19 10.14
C GLY A 106 -1.49 -5.83 10.33
N LEU A 107 -0.87 -6.53 11.27
CA LEU A 107 0.58 -6.62 11.42
C LEU A 107 0.95 -8.09 11.67
N PRO A 108 2.19 -8.49 11.39
CA PRO A 108 2.72 -9.76 11.89
C PRO A 108 2.48 -9.88 13.40
N VAL A 109 2.18 -11.09 13.88
CA VAL A 109 1.84 -11.36 15.30
C VAL A 109 2.89 -10.77 16.25
N SER A 110 4.17 -10.95 15.95
CA SER A 110 5.29 -10.42 16.75
C SER A 110 5.36 -8.89 16.80
N ALA A 111 4.84 -8.21 15.77
CA ALA A 111 4.74 -6.75 15.70
C ALA A 111 3.43 -6.21 16.27
N PHE A 112 2.39 -7.05 16.35
CA PHE A 112 1.09 -6.69 16.94
C PHE A 112 1.10 -6.87 18.47
N TYR A 113 1.68 -7.95 18.96
CA TYR A 113 1.64 -8.34 20.37
C TYR A 113 3.03 -8.34 21.05
N LEU A 114 3.03 -8.06 22.35
CA LEU A 114 4.12 -8.31 23.28
C LEU A 114 4.13 -9.80 23.66
N GLN A 115 5.22 -10.25 24.32
CA GLN A 115 5.35 -11.66 24.74
C GLN A 115 4.26 -12.09 25.73
N ASP A 116 3.72 -11.15 26.51
CA ASP A 116 2.62 -11.38 27.45
C ASP A 116 1.24 -11.37 26.78
N GLY A 117 1.16 -11.24 25.45
CA GLY A 117 -0.08 -11.20 24.69
C GLY A 117 -0.79 -9.83 24.68
N SER A 118 -0.23 -8.82 25.34
CA SER A 118 -0.76 -7.45 25.27
C SER A 118 -0.38 -6.76 23.95
N GLN A 119 -1.15 -5.75 23.55
CA GLN A 119 -0.93 -5.07 22.25
C GLN A 119 0.22 -4.06 22.31
N ARG A 120 1.03 -4.01 21.25
CA ARG A 120 2.06 -2.99 21.04
C ARG A 120 1.44 -1.68 20.53
N HIS A 121 0.71 -0.97 21.39
CA HIS A 121 -0.05 0.24 21.05
C HIS A 121 0.74 1.25 20.20
N ASN A 122 1.99 1.54 20.57
CA ASN A 122 2.85 2.45 19.79
C ASN A 122 3.10 1.95 18.36
N THR A 123 3.28 0.64 18.17
CA THR A 123 3.45 0.03 16.84
C THR A 123 2.15 0.08 16.04
N LEU A 124 1.01 -0.15 16.69
CA LEU A 124 -0.31 -0.04 16.06
C LEU A 124 -0.58 1.39 15.58
N GLU A 125 -0.31 2.39 16.42
CA GLU A 125 -0.43 3.80 16.03
C GLU A 125 0.54 4.16 14.92
N LYS A 126 1.79 3.69 14.97
CA LYS A 126 2.75 3.91 13.88
C LYS A 126 2.25 3.34 12.56
N LYS A 127 1.62 2.15 12.56
CA LYS A 127 1.00 1.56 11.37
C LYS A 127 -0.15 2.43 10.84
N ARG A 128 -1.06 2.84 11.71
CA ARG A 128 -2.20 3.72 11.36
C ARG A 128 -1.72 5.04 10.78
N MET A 129 -0.73 5.66 11.40
CA MET A 129 -0.18 6.93 10.94
C MET A 129 0.56 6.80 9.61
N SER A 130 1.33 5.72 9.42
CA SER A 130 1.99 5.46 8.13
C SER A 130 0.98 5.33 7.00
N LEU A 131 -0.08 4.55 7.15
CA LEU A 131 -1.11 4.41 6.11
C LEU A 131 -1.93 5.68 5.83
N LYS A 132 -1.87 6.69 6.72
CA LYS A 132 -2.50 8.01 6.51
C LYS A 132 -1.57 9.01 5.83
N GLN A 133 -0.29 8.68 5.66
CA GLN A 133 0.64 9.57 4.97
C GLN A 133 0.30 9.65 3.49
N SER A 134 0.51 10.85 2.91
CA SER A 134 0.26 11.10 1.49
C SER A 134 1.15 10.22 0.61
N VAL A 135 0.53 9.66 -0.43
CA VAL A 135 1.21 8.96 -1.53
C VAL A 135 0.66 9.51 -2.84
N GLN A 136 1.51 10.10 -3.66
CA GLN A 136 1.12 10.76 -4.90
C GLN A 136 1.60 9.94 -6.11
N PRO A 137 0.75 9.62 -7.10
CA PRO A 137 1.21 9.05 -8.36
C PRO A 137 2.09 10.06 -9.12
N ILE A 138 3.17 9.59 -9.73
CA ILE A 138 4.06 10.38 -10.57
C ILE A 138 3.91 9.88 -12.02
N GLY A 139 3.02 10.53 -12.79
CA GLY A 139 2.77 10.18 -14.21
C GLY A 139 1.57 9.29 -14.45
#